data_AF-A0A530C3S4-F1
#
_entry.id   AF-A0A530C3S4-F1
#
_cell.length_a   1.000
_cell.length_b   1.000
_cell.length_c   1.000
_cell.angle_alpha   90.00
_cell.angle_beta   90.00
_cell.angle_gamma   90.00
#
_symmetry.space_group_name_H-M   'P 1'
#
loop_
_entity.id
_entity.type
_entity.pdbx_description
1 polymer ?
#
loop_
_entity_poly.entity_id
_entity_poly.type
_entity_poly.pdbx_seq_one_letter_code
_entity_poly.pdbx_strand_id
1 'polypeptide(L)' 'VQLSQSALSQHLAKLRALDLVETRRDRQMIYYSCKSEAVRELLRMLEGIFGDGDLSQMAYRLRRAGA' A
#
# COMPACT_ATOMS: atom_id res chain seq x y z
N VAL A 1 11.08 -7.97 1.36
CA VAL A 1 9.77 -8.12 2.05
C VAL A 1 9.72 -9.52 2.65
N GLN A 2 9.48 -9.65 3.96
CA GLN A 2 9.36 -10.96 4.62
C GLN A 2 7.93 -11.52 4.50
N LEU A 3 7.49 -11.80 3.29
CA LEU A 3 6.24 -12.50 3.01
C LEU A 3 6.55 -13.77 2.23
N SER A 4 5.83 -14.86 2.53
CA SER A 4 5.86 -16.04 1.67
C SER A 4 5.34 -15.69 0.28
N GLN A 5 5.89 -16.35 -0.74
CA GLN A 5 5.49 -16.12 -2.13
C GLN A 5 3.99 -16.40 -2.35
N SER A 6 3.42 -17.35 -1.61
CA SER A 6 1.98 -17.66 -1.64
C SER A 6 1.11 -16.53 -1.08
N ALA A 7 1.51 -15.92 0.04
CA ALA A 7 0.79 -14.78 0.64
C ALA A 7 0.83 -13.56 -0.28
N LEU A 8 2.01 -13.27 -0.86
CA LEU A 8 2.16 -12.18 -1.83
C LEU A 8 1.29 -12.40 -3.07
N SER A 9 1.31 -13.62 -3.64
CA SER A 9 0.47 -13.98 -4.80
C SER A 9 -1.02 -13.81 -4.49
N GLN A 10 -1.45 -14.23 -3.30
CA GLN A 10 -2.85 -14.08 -2.88
C GLN A 10 -3.25 -12.60 -2.73
N HIS A 11 -2.38 -11.76 -2.18
CA HIS A 11 -2.64 -10.32 -2.08
C HIS A 11 -2.75 -9.66 -3.46
N LEU A 12 -1.84 -10.00 -4.38
CA LEU A 12 -1.87 -9.49 -5.76
C LEU A 12 -3.13 -9.94 -6.51
N ALA A 13 -3.58 -11.18 -6.29
CA ALA A 13 -4.83 -11.69 -6.86
C ALA A 13 -6.05 -10.88 -6.41
N LYS A 14 -6.12 -10.53 -5.11
CA LYS A 14 -7.20 -9.68 -4.56
C LYS A 14 -7.15 -8.26 -5.16
N LEU A 15 -5.96 -7.65 -5.21
CA LEU A 15 -5.79 -6.31 -5.78
C LEU A 15 -6.16 -6.26 -7.27
N ARG A 16 -5.85 -7.31 -8.02
CA ARG A 16 -6.25 -7.43 -9.43
C ARG A 16 -7.76 -7.60 -9.59
N ALA A 17 -8.40 -8.38 -8.71
CA ALA A 17 -9.85 -8.55 -8.71
C ALA A 17 -10.60 -7.23 -8.43
N LEU A 18 -9.95 -6.29 -7.73
CA LEU A 18 -10.47 -4.95 -7.43
C LEU A 18 -10.09 -3.88 -8.48
N ASP A 19 -9.47 -4.25 -9.61
CA ASP A 19 -8.93 -3.36 -10.66
C ASP A 19 -7.98 -2.26 -10.15
N LEU A 20 -7.31 -2.48 -9.02
CA LEU A 20 -6.37 -1.51 -8.43
C LEU A 20 -4.96 -1.62 -9.03
N VAL A 21 -4.63 -2.79 -9.57
CA VAL A 21 -3.33 -3.10 -10.16
C VAL A 21 -3.51 -3.71 -11.53
N GLU A 22 -2.62 -3.34 -12.44
CA GLU A 22 -2.52 -3.95 -13.77
C GLU A 22 -1.35 -4.93 -13.80
N THR A 23 -1.42 -5.88 -14.73
CA THR A 23 -0.41 -6.92 -14.88
C THR A 23 0.10 -6.96 -16.30
N ARG A 24 1.43 -6.96 -16.47
CA ARG A 24 2.10 -7.22 -17.75
C ARG A 24 2.90 -8.50 -17.65
N ARG A 25 2.71 -9.42 -18.59
CA ARG A 25 3.50 -10.65 -18.68
C ARG A 25 4.62 -10.49 -19.71
N ASP A 26 5.85 -10.75 -19.29
CA ASP A 26 7.03 -10.88 -20.17
C ASP A 26 7.62 -12.27 -19.98
N ARG A 27 7.40 -13.15 -20.96
CA ARG A 27 7.76 -14.58 -20.90
C ARG A 27 7.20 -15.26 -19.64
N GLN A 28 8.07 -15.61 -18.71
CA GLN A 28 7.75 -16.27 -17.44
C GLN A 28 7.52 -15.27 -16.29
N MET A 29 7.84 -14.00 -16.49
CA MET A 29 7.77 -12.96 -15.46
C MET A 29 6.45 -12.18 -15.57
N ILE A 30 5.80 -11.93 -14.45
CA ILE A 30 4.61 -11.09 -14.35
C ILE A 30 4.98 -9.83 -13.56
N TYR A 31 4.88 -8.69 -14.21
CA TYR A 31 5.06 -7.37 -13.62
C TYR A 31 3.71 -6.82 -13.18
N TYR A 32 3.68 -6.20 -12.01
CA TYR A 32 2.51 -5.54 -11.45
C TYR A 32 2.78 -4.04 -11.39
N SER A 33 1.81 -3.23 -11.81
CA SER A 33 1.84 -1.77 -11.64
C SER A 33 0.52 -1.28 -11.06
N CYS A 34 0.57 -0.17 -10.31
CA CYS A 34 -0.62 0.48 -9.79
C CYS A 34 -1.22 1.38 -10.87
N LYS A 35 -2.43 1.03 -11.32
CA LYS A 35 -3.17 1.75 -12.37
C LYS A 35 -4.03 2.89 -11.81
N SER A 36 -4.46 2.77 -10.55
CA SER A 36 -5.38 3.72 -9.93
C SER A 36 -4.65 4.96 -9.39
N GLU A 37 -4.96 6.13 -9.95
CA GLU A 37 -4.51 7.43 -9.42
C GLU A 37 -4.98 7.65 -7.98
N ALA A 38 -6.21 7.23 -7.64
CA ALA A 38 -6.74 7.33 -6.29
C ALA A 38 -5.89 6.54 -5.27
N VAL A 39 -5.37 5.37 -5.66
CA VAL A 39 -4.44 4.61 -4.80
C VAL A 39 -3.11 5.33 -4.67
N ARG A 40 -2.61 5.96 -5.73
CA ARG A 40 -1.37 6.77 -5.68
C ARG A 40 -1.52 7.97 -4.76
N GLU A 41 -2.63 8.70 -4.85
CA GLU A 41 -2.95 9.81 -3.95
C GLU A 41 -3.09 9.35 -2.50
N LEU A 42 -3.76 8.22 -2.27
CA LEU A 42 -3.89 7.64 -0.94
C LEU A 42 -2.52 7.25 -0.37
N LEU A 43 -1.65 6.63 -1.16
CA LEU A 43 -0.28 6.32 -0.74
C LEU A 43 0.53 7.58 -0.45
N ARG A 44 0.39 8.65 -1.25
CA ARG A 44 1.01 9.95 -0.98
C ARG A 44 0.49 10.60 0.29
N MET A 45 -0.82 10.50 0.56
CA MET A 45 -1.39 10.98 1.82
C MET A 45 -0.85 10.18 3.01
N LEU A 46 -0.81 8.86 2.90
CA LEU A 46 -0.22 7.99 3.93
C LEU A 46 1.26 8.31 4.14
N GLU A 47 2.01 8.58 3.07
CA GLU A 47 3.39 9.03 3.14
C GLU A 47 3.51 10.44 3.76
N GLY A 48 2.59 11.35 3.47
CA GLY A 48 2.55 12.66 4.13
C GLY A 48 2.21 12.57 5.63
N ILE A 49 1.40 11.58 6.04
CA ILE A 49 1.01 11.36 7.43
C ILE A 49 2.08 10.57 8.19
N PHE A 50 2.74 9.60 7.54
CA PHE A 50 3.57 8.59 8.21
C PHE A 50 5.03 8.50 7.70
N GLY A 51 5.33 9.06 6.53
CA GLY A 51 6.59 8.87 5.80
C GLY A 51 7.79 9.57 6.42
N ASP A 52 7.58 10.61 7.22
CA ASP A 52 8.63 11.29 8.00
C ASP A 52 8.29 11.26 9.50
N GLY A 53 8.50 10.11 10.15
CA GLY A 53 8.69 10.05 11.61
C GLY A 53 7.53 10.50 12.52
N ASP A 54 6.29 10.60 12.03
CA ASP A 54 5.15 11.13 12.82
C ASP A 54 4.01 10.11 13.05
N LEU A 55 4.34 8.83 13.24
CA LEU A 55 3.40 7.92 13.92
C LEU A 55 3.39 8.19 15.43
N SER A 56 4.56 8.56 15.97
CA SER A 56 4.75 8.81 17.40
C SER A 56 4.12 10.13 17.86
N GLN A 57 4.21 11.21 17.07
CA GLN A 57 3.67 12.53 17.43
C GLN A 57 2.14 12.57 17.17
N MET A 58 1.62 11.89 16.14
CA MET A 58 0.17 11.71 15.91
C MET A 58 -0.48 10.85 17.02
N ALA A 59 0.12 9.70 17.37
CA ALA A 59 -0.36 8.88 18.48
C ALA A 59 -0.30 9.63 19.82
N TYR A 60 0.74 10.47 20.02
CA TYR A 60 0.84 11.35 21.19
C TYR A 60 -0.25 12.44 21.21
N ARG A 61 -0.55 13.07 20.07
CA ARG A 61 -1.61 14.08 19.95
C ARG A 61 -2.99 13.50 20.22
N LEU A 62 -3.30 12.32 19.68
CA LEU A 62 -4.56 11.63 19.91
C LEU A 62 -4.71 11.20 21.38
N ARG A 63 -3.61 10.83 22.05
CA ARG A 63 -3.62 10.48 23.48
C ARG A 63 -3.76 11.70 24.40
N ARG A 64 -3.34 12.89 23.96
CA ARG A 64 -3.45 14.16 24.72
C ARG A 64 -4.78 14.89 24.47
N ALA A 65 -5.41 14.67 23.32
CA ALA A 65 -6.74 15.24 23.00
C ALA A 65 -7.91 14.52 23.69
N GLY A 66 -7.63 13.47 24.48
CA GLY A 66 -8.60 12.71 25.28
C GLY A 66 -8.52 12.98 26.79
N ALA A 67 -8.20 14.22 27.19
CA ALA A 67 -8.27 14.71 28.57
C ALA A 67 -9.07 16.03 28.62
#